data_AF-A0A2A9PLZ2-F1
#
_entry.id   AF-A0A2A9PLZ2-F1
#
_cell.length_a   1.000
_cell.length_b   1.000
_cell.length_c   1.000
_cell.angle_alpha   90.00
_cell.angle_beta   90.00
_cell.angle_gamma   90.00
#
_symmetry.space_group_name_H-M   'P 1'
#
loop_
_entity.id
_entity.type
_entity.pdbx_description
1 polymer ?
#
loop_
_entity_poly.entity_id
_entity_poly.type
_entity_poly.pdbx_seq_one_letter_code
_entity_poly.pdbx_strand_id
1 'polypeptide(L)'
;MGLTTSRFPEQASNSVVVNKINQLLGREKERLYVGLYVRGSSAKMVGGEDEYHWAFLAGPKQHPKSGSRHIMYHAKEKLVMSGNPPQLKPEWQYVNDSDRAAMLLVRLLVGKIIDHDRLDQIFKNVPLRTEDPDWNCVLWMEDAFGRVMRDGQAVASSVKHWEAVRSKAMCNIVFDPAKPATWDMLKNEEMTA
;
A
#
# COMPACT_ATOMS: atom_id res chain seq x y z
N MET A 1 25.81 -25.75 32.27
CA MET A 1 24.42 -26.20 32.12
C MET A 1 23.70 -25.21 31.24
N GLY A 2 23.50 -25.54 29.97
CA GLY A 2 22.73 -24.73 29.02
C GLY A 2 21.48 -25.50 28.62
N LEU A 3 20.31 -24.94 28.88
CA LEU A 3 19.05 -25.44 28.35
C LEU A 3 18.55 -24.42 27.33
N THR A 4 18.72 -24.75 26.05
CA THR A 4 18.00 -24.16 24.94
C THR A 4 16.83 -25.07 24.59
N THR A 5 15.61 -24.55 24.77
CA THR A 5 14.36 -25.07 24.20
C THR A 5 13.52 -23.83 23.88
N SER A 6 12.86 -23.66 22.73
CA SER A 6 12.52 -24.57 21.64
C SER A 6 12.09 -23.74 20.43
N ARG A 7 12.27 -24.34 19.26
CA ARG A 7 11.94 -23.85 17.91
C ARG A 7 10.47 -23.40 17.78
N PHE A 8 10.25 -22.24 17.19
CA PHE A 8 9.16 -22.01 16.22
C PHE A 8 9.85 -21.81 14.87
N PRO A 9 9.53 -22.56 13.79
CA PRO A 9 8.37 -22.19 12.97
C PRO A 9 7.72 -23.35 12.16
N GLU A 10 6.42 -23.57 12.31
CA GLU A 10 5.69 -24.50 11.40
C GLU A 10 4.36 -23.91 10.86
N GLN A 11 3.95 -22.72 11.30
CA GLN A 11 2.69 -22.10 10.86
C GLN A 11 2.80 -21.24 9.60
N ALA A 12 3.99 -20.71 9.27
CA ALA A 12 4.15 -19.83 8.10
C ALA A 12 4.05 -20.60 6.76
N SER A 13 4.64 -21.80 6.70
CA SER A 13 4.68 -22.66 5.50
C SER A 13 3.28 -23.10 5.05
N ASN A 14 2.44 -23.52 5.99
CA ASN A 14 1.06 -23.93 5.69
C ASN A 14 0.21 -22.77 5.17
N SER A 15 0.48 -21.52 5.61
CA SER A 15 -0.28 -20.37 5.13
C SER A 15 0.01 -20.00 3.67
N VAL A 16 1.25 -20.20 3.19
CA VAL A 16 1.59 -19.91 1.79
C VAL A 16 0.92 -20.89 0.84
N VAL A 17 0.88 -22.18 1.22
CA VAL A 17 0.21 -23.23 0.42
C VAL A 17 -1.31 -23.06 0.46
N VAL A 18 -1.89 -22.79 1.63
CA VAL A 18 -3.33 -22.53 1.77
C VAL A 18 -3.75 -21.26 1.02
N ASN A 19 -2.96 -20.18 1.07
CA ASN A 19 -3.24 -18.96 0.31
C ASN A 19 -3.18 -19.24 -1.21
N LYS A 20 -2.19 -20.00 -1.70
CA LYS A 20 -2.12 -20.40 -3.12
C LYS A 20 -3.32 -21.25 -3.53
N ILE A 21 -3.74 -22.20 -2.68
CA ILE A 21 -4.92 -23.03 -2.95
C ILE A 21 -6.21 -22.19 -2.92
N ASN A 22 -6.36 -21.27 -1.96
CA ASN A 22 -7.52 -20.39 -1.88
C ASN A 22 -7.57 -19.40 -3.05
N GLN A 23 -6.42 -18.93 -3.52
CA GLN A 23 -6.27 -18.11 -4.72
C GLN A 23 -6.67 -18.91 -5.98
N LEU A 24 -6.16 -20.14 -6.12
CA LEU A 24 -6.50 -21.07 -7.21
C LEU A 24 -8.00 -21.47 -7.21
N LEU A 25 -8.61 -21.60 -6.03
CA LEU A 25 -10.03 -21.93 -5.88
C LEU A 25 -10.95 -20.69 -5.95
N GLY A 26 -10.42 -19.48 -6.19
CA GLY A 26 -11.19 -18.23 -6.22
C GLY A 26 -11.86 -17.87 -4.88
N ARG A 27 -11.40 -18.49 -3.79
CA ARG A 27 -11.96 -18.33 -2.44
C ARG A 27 -11.36 -17.15 -1.70
N GLU A 28 -10.14 -16.75 -2.03
CA GLU A 28 -9.56 -15.50 -1.55
C GLU A 28 -9.75 -14.38 -2.55
N LYS A 29 -10.71 -13.52 -2.25
CA LYS A 29 -11.01 -12.35 -3.08
C LYS A 29 -10.01 -11.25 -2.72
N GLU A 30 -8.98 -11.09 -3.53
CA GLU A 30 -7.98 -10.04 -3.34
C GLU A 30 -8.54 -8.64 -3.64
N ARG A 31 -8.02 -7.66 -2.93
CA ARG A 31 -8.53 -6.29 -2.88
C ARG A 31 -7.36 -5.33 -2.97
N LEU A 32 -7.55 -4.29 -3.78
CA LEU A 32 -6.64 -3.16 -3.86
C LEU A 32 -7.18 -2.05 -2.98
N TYR A 33 -6.38 -1.63 -2.01
CA TYR A 33 -6.68 -0.52 -1.14
C TYR A 33 -5.68 0.63 -1.34
N VAL A 34 -6.10 1.83 -0.95
CA VAL A 34 -5.21 2.96 -0.65
C VAL A 34 -5.07 3.09 0.86
N GLY A 35 -3.84 3.19 1.33
CA GLY A 35 -3.49 3.40 2.73
C GLY A 35 -2.83 4.76 2.96
N LEU A 36 -3.27 5.48 4.01
CA LEU A 36 -2.57 6.66 4.53
C LEU A 36 -1.91 6.30 5.85
N TYR A 37 -0.64 6.65 5.99
CA TYR A 37 0.18 6.36 7.15
C TYR A 37 0.70 7.64 7.78
N VAL A 38 0.91 7.62 9.09
CA VAL A 38 1.61 8.69 9.81
C VAL A 38 2.98 8.91 9.19
N ARG A 39 3.33 10.16 8.92
CA ARG A 39 4.65 10.59 8.46
C ARG A 39 5.09 11.80 9.28
N GLY A 40 6.38 11.88 9.60
CA GLY A 40 6.94 12.93 10.47
C GLY A 40 7.51 14.14 9.74
N SER A 41 6.99 14.48 8.56
CA SER A 41 7.52 15.58 7.73
C SER A 41 6.49 16.68 7.54
N SER A 42 6.94 17.93 7.42
CA SER A 42 6.08 19.06 7.06
C SER A 42 5.55 18.91 5.64
N ALA A 43 4.27 19.20 5.45
CA ALA A 43 3.63 19.22 4.13
C ALA A 43 4.25 20.30 3.21
N LYS A 44 4.39 19.98 1.94
CA LYS A 44 4.75 20.91 0.86
C LYS A 44 3.59 21.11 -0.12
N MET A 45 2.71 20.12 -0.27
CA MET A 45 1.54 20.24 -1.13
C MET A 45 0.50 21.18 -0.50
N VAL A 46 -0.16 21.98 -1.33
CA VAL A 46 -1.17 22.97 -0.88
C VAL A 46 -2.32 22.33 -0.10
N GLY A 47 -2.71 21.10 -0.45
CA GLY A 47 -3.77 20.36 0.23
C GLY A 47 -3.30 19.51 1.40
N GLY A 48 -2.01 19.58 1.77
CA GLY A 48 -1.43 18.85 2.90
C GLY A 48 -1.30 17.34 2.70
N GLU A 49 -1.51 16.83 1.48
CA GLU A 49 -1.57 15.37 1.27
C GLU A 49 -0.23 14.69 1.55
N ASP A 50 0.88 15.38 1.32
CA ASP A 50 2.22 14.87 1.56
C ASP A 50 2.68 14.95 3.03
N GLU A 51 1.82 15.47 3.93
CA GLU A 51 1.95 15.30 5.38
C GLU A 51 1.83 13.82 5.78
N TYR A 52 1.18 13.01 4.94
CA TYR A 52 0.98 11.59 5.15
C TYR A 52 1.85 10.77 4.19
N HIS A 53 2.16 9.53 4.57
CA HIS A 53 2.78 8.58 3.65
C HIS A 53 1.68 7.77 2.96
N TRP A 54 1.68 7.75 1.63
CA TRP A 54 0.68 7.06 0.82
C TRP A 54 1.22 5.76 0.25
N ALA A 55 0.37 4.73 0.22
CA ALA A 55 0.70 3.45 -0.37
C ALA A 55 -0.53 2.73 -0.92
N PHE A 56 -0.32 1.85 -1.91
CA PHE A 56 -1.30 0.83 -2.25
C PHE A 56 -1.11 -0.39 -1.36
N LEU A 57 -2.21 -1.04 -0.99
CA LEU A 57 -2.20 -2.30 -0.27
C LEU A 57 -2.93 -3.36 -1.11
N ALA A 58 -2.25 -4.45 -1.45
CA ALA A 58 -2.89 -5.63 -2.02
C ALA A 58 -3.00 -6.73 -0.97
N GLY A 59 -4.18 -7.32 -0.83
CA GLY A 59 -4.36 -8.46 0.07
C GLY A 59 -5.80 -8.95 0.15
N PRO A 60 -6.09 -9.90 1.05
CA PRO A 60 -7.38 -10.57 1.10
C PRO A 60 -8.49 -9.62 1.59
N LYS A 61 -9.72 -9.81 1.07
CA LYS A 61 -10.92 -9.08 1.51
C LYS A 61 -11.16 -9.19 3.03
N GLN A 62 -10.90 -10.35 3.61
CA GLN A 62 -11.09 -10.60 5.05
C GLN A 62 -9.72 -10.61 5.71
N HIS A 63 -9.56 -9.82 6.78
CA HIS A 63 -8.34 -9.85 7.56
C HIS A 63 -8.26 -11.14 8.37
N PRO A 64 -7.15 -11.92 8.27
CA PRO A 64 -6.93 -13.00 9.20
C PRO A 64 -6.79 -12.44 10.62
N LYS A 65 -7.26 -13.20 11.62
CA LYS A 65 -7.24 -12.83 13.05
C LYS A 65 -5.84 -12.58 13.64
N SER A 66 -4.77 -12.78 12.86
CA SER A 66 -3.38 -12.60 13.28
C SER A 66 -2.59 -11.97 12.14
N GLY A 67 -2.19 -10.70 12.33
CA GLY A 67 -1.30 -9.94 11.45
C GLY A 67 -1.91 -9.55 10.10
N SER A 68 -1.78 -8.28 9.71
CA SER A 68 -2.05 -7.89 8.33
C SER A 68 -0.97 -8.44 7.40
N ARG A 69 -1.39 -9.04 6.28
CA ARG A 69 -0.52 -9.63 5.24
C ARG A 69 -0.62 -8.86 3.93
N HIS A 70 -0.94 -7.57 3.97
CA HIS A 70 -0.99 -6.83 2.71
C HIS A 70 0.42 -6.59 2.21
N ILE A 71 0.58 -6.72 0.90
CA ILE A 71 1.75 -6.18 0.21
C ILE A 71 1.51 -4.68 0.08
N MET A 72 2.44 -3.90 0.60
CA MET A 72 2.44 -2.45 0.57
C MET A 72 3.34 -1.96 -0.55
N TYR A 73 2.76 -1.33 -1.56
CA TYR A 73 3.49 -0.72 -2.68
C TYR A 73 3.57 0.78 -2.47
N HIS A 74 4.79 1.30 -2.46
CA HIS A 74 5.00 2.72 -2.23
C HIS A 74 6.31 3.20 -2.82
N ALA A 75 6.36 4.50 -3.11
CA ALA A 75 7.61 5.22 -3.28
C ALA A 75 8.01 5.85 -1.94
N LYS A 76 9.26 5.66 -1.52
CA LYS A 76 9.81 6.28 -0.32
C LYS A 76 11.14 6.94 -0.61
N GLU A 77 11.42 8.02 0.10
CA GLU A 77 12.70 8.70 0.06
C GLU A 77 13.72 7.90 0.87
N LYS A 78 14.93 7.77 0.32
CA LYS A 78 16.09 7.14 0.97
C LYS A 78 17.27 8.07 0.81
N LEU A 79 18.00 8.30 1.90
CA LEU A 79 19.28 8.99 1.83
C LEU A 79 20.34 8.04 1.26
N VAL A 80 21.02 8.46 0.20
CA VAL A 80 22.14 7.73 -0.39
C VAL A 80 23.39 8.59 -0.41
N MET A 81 24.56 7.95 -0.38
CA MET A 81 25.84 8.62 -0.60
C MET A 81 26.15 8.59 -2.10
N SER A 82 26.21 9.74 -2.74
CA SER A 82 26.54 9.84 -4.17
C SER A 82 27.40 11.08 -4.48
N GLY A 83 28.07 11.08 -5.64
CA GLY A 83 28.98 12.15 -6.08
C GLY A 83 30.45 11.96 -5.69
N ASN A 84 31.30 12.90 -6.13
CA ASN A 84 32.72 12.98 -5.75
C ASN A 84 33.09 14.45 -5.45
N PRO A 85 33.34 14.84 -4.19
CA PRO A 85 33.32 13.98 -2.99
C PRO A 85 31.91 13.47 -2.63
N PRO A 86 31.77 12.36 -1.87
CA PRO A 86 30.48 11.80 -1.50
C PRO A 86 29.63 12.78 -0.69
N GLN A 87 28.38 13.00 -1.10
CA GLN A 87 27.38 13.81 -0.39
C GLN A 87 26.11 13.01 -0.16
N LEU A 88 25.43 13.26 0.96
CA LEU A 88 24.14 12.66 1.24
C LEU A 88 23.09 13.34 0.36
N LYS A 89 22.42 12.56 -0.48
CA LYS A 89 21.33 13.05 -1.32
C LYS A 89 20.07 12.20 -1.10
N PRO A 90 18.89 12.83 -1.04
CA PRO A 90 17.65 12.09 -1.10
C PRO A 90 17.46 11.50 -2.49
N GLU A 91 17.13 10.21 -2.55
CA GLU A 91 16.70 9.54 -3.76
C GLU A 91 15.40 8.78 -3.49
N TRP A 92 14.52 8.77 -4.48
CA TRP A 92 13.27 8.03 -4.39
C TRP A 92 13.46 6.58 -4.80
N GLN A 93 12.83 5.67 -4.05
CA GLN A 93 12.86 4.24 -4.30
C GLN A 93 11.44 3.67 -4.27
N TYR A 94 11.11 2.84 -5.25
CA TYR A 94 9.96 1.95 -5.21
C TYR A 94 10.23 0.75 -4.30
N VAL A 95 9.28 0.42 -3.44
CA VAL A 95 9.35 -0.70 -2.50
C VAL A 95 8.02 -1.46 -2.48
N ASN A 96 8.11 -2.78 -2.35
CA ASN A 96 7.01 -3.67 -1.99
C ASN A 96 7.38 -4.45 -0.72
N ASP A 97 6.83 -4.06 0.43
CA ASP A 97 7.08 -4.73 1.72
C ASP A 97 5.78 -5.06 2.46
N SER A 98 5.87 -5.59 3.68
CA SER A 98 4.69 -5.87 4.50
C SER A 98 4.11 -4.59 5.08
N ASP A 99 2.78 -4.49 5.11
CA ASP A 99 2.10 -3.31 5.63
C ASP A 99 2.38 -3.03 7.13
N ARG A 100 2.37 -1.75 7.47
CA ARG A 100 2.68 -1.25 8.82
C ARG A 100 1.41 -0.90 9.58
N ALA A 101 0.64 -1.91 9.99
CA ALA A 101 -0.68 -1.72 10.60
C ALA A 101 -0.71 -0.68 11.74
N ALA A 102 0.32 -0.64 12.60
CA ALA A 102 0.40 0.29 13.74
C ALA A 102 0.47 1.78 13.37
N MET A 103 0.78 2.11 12.11
CA MET A 103 0.89 3.49 11.63
C MET A 103 -0.21 3.86 10.62
N LEU A 104 -1.14 2.94 10.34
CA LEU A 104 -2.18 3.12 9.35
C LEU A 104 -3.31 3.99 9.91
N LEU A 105 -3.65 5.06 9.20
CA LEU A 105 -4.71 6.00 9.55
C LEU A 105 -6.01 5.68 8.81
N VAL A 106 -5.89 5.48 7.50
CA VAL A 106 -7.03 5.29 6.59
C VAL A 106 -6.75 4.12 5.67
N ARG A 107 -7.76 3.28 5.41
CA ARG A 107 -7.74 2.20 4.42
C ARG A 107 -8.97 2.28 3.53
N LEU A 108 -8.79 2.62 2.26
CA LEU A 108 -9.89 2.73 1.30
C LEU A 108 -9.84 1.57 0.31
N LEU A 109 -10.89 0.76 0.21
CA LEU A 109 -11.03 -0.21 -0.86
C LEU A 109 -11.35 0.51 -2.17
N VAL A 110 -10.45 0.41 -3.15
CA VAL A 110 -10.56 1.09 -4.45
C VAL A 110 -10.74 0.14 -5.63
N GLY A 111 -10.50 -1.16 -5.45
CA GLY A 111 -10.63 -2.12 -6.55
C GLY A 111 -10.60 -3.59 -6.13
N LYS A 112 -11.06 -4.47 -7.02
CA LYS A 112 -10.94 -5.93 -6.86
C LYS A 112 -9.83 -6.44 -7.76
N ILE A 113 -8.79 -7.02 -7.17
CA ILE A 113 -7.66 -7.56 -7.92
C ILE A 113 -8.13 -8.86 -8.60
N ILE A 114 -7.84 -9.00 -9.89
CA ILE A 114 -8.11 -10.20 -10.69
C ILE A 114 -6.85 -10.80 -11.29
N ASP A 115 -5.77 -10.02 -11.39
CA ASP A 115 -4.44 -10.48 -11.80
C ASP A 115 -3.38 -9.73 -10.97
N HIS A 116 -2.86 -10.41 -9.96
CA HIS A 116 -1.91 -9.86 -8.99
C HIS A 116 -0.53 -9.65 -9.60
N ASP A 117 -0.01 -10.63 -10.34
CA ASP A 117 1.31 -10.55 -10.98
C ASP A 117 1.36 -9.37 -11.95
N ARG A 118 0.26 -9.13 -12.68
CA ARG A 118 0.14 -7.97 -13.54
C ARG A 118 0.10 -6.65 -12.78
N LEU A 119 -0.62 -6.59 -11.64
CA LEU A 119 -0.61 -5.42 -10.76
C LEU A 119 0.82 -5.10 -10.29
N ASP A 120 1.56 -6.12 -9.87
CA ASP A 120 2.97 -6.01 -9.48
C ASP A 120 3.83 -5.43 -10.61
N GLN A 121 3.68 -5.95 -11.83
CA GLN A 121 4.41 -5.42 -12.98
C GLN A 121 4.05 -3.96 -13.29
N ILE A 122 2.78 -3.57 -13.14
CA ILE A 122 2.37 -2.18 -13.34
C ILE A 122 3.08 -1.27 -12.35
N PHE A 123 3.01 -1.59 -11.06
CA PHE A 123 3.60 -0.77 -10.00
C PHE A 123 5.13 -0.70 -10.07
N LYS A 124 5.79 -1.82 -10.36
CA LYS A 124 7.26 -1.88 -10.52
C LYS A 124 7.76 -0.99 -11.67
N ASN A 125 6.94 -0.79 -12.69
CA ASN A 125 7.30 -0.02 -13.90
C ASN A 125 6.82 1.44 -13.85
N VAL A 126 6.33 1.93 -12.71
CA VAL A 126 6.01 3.36 -12.53
C VAL A 126 7.33 4.13 -12.41
N PRO A 127 7.59 5.11 -13.30
CA PRO A 127 8.82 5.89 -13.25
C PRO A 127 8.95 6.67 -11.94
N LEU A 128 10.14 6.64 -11.35
CA LEU A 128 10.52 7.51 -10.25
C LEU A 128 11.17 8.77 -10.85
N ARG A 129 10.73 9.96 -10.44
CA ARG A 129 11.26 11.24 -10.96
C ARG A 129 12.18 11.86 -9.91
N THR A 130 13.34 11.26 -9.70
CA THR A 130 14.30 11.67 -8.65
C THR A 130 14.82 13.09 -8.81
N GLU A 131 14.80 13.62 -10.03
CA GLU A 131 15.28 14.98 -10.35
C GLU A 131 14.22 16.06 -10.16
N ASP A 132 12.96 15.69 -9.92
CA ASP A 132 11.85 16.63 -9.74
C ASP A 132 11.67 16.94 -8.24
N PRO A 133 11.94 18.18 -7.79
CA PRO A 133 11.90 18.54 -6.37
C PRO A 133 10.50 18.52 -5.76
N ASP A 134 9.46 18.59 -6.60
CA ASP A 134 8.06 18.54 -6.17
C ASP A 134 7.53 17.09 -6.17
N TRP A 135 8.32 16.14 -6.69
CA TRP A 135 7.94 14.74 -6.75
C TRP A 135 7.87 14.08 -5.38
N ASN A 136 6.81 13.33 -5.15
CA ASN A 136 6.56 12.67 -3.87
C ASN A 136 5.72 11.39 -4.02
N CYS A 137 5.44 10.73 -2.88
CA CYS A 137 4.65 9.49 -2.85
C CYS A 137 3.21 9.67 -3.36
N VAL A 138 2.59 10.86 -3.23
CA VAL A 138 1.24 11.14 -3.73
C VAL A 138 1.23 11.16 -5.26
N LEU A 139 2.23 11.79 -5.88
CA LEU A 139 2.39 11.82 -7.33
C LEU A 139 2.72 10.44 -7.91
N TRP A 140 3.52 9.64 -7.20
CA TRP A 140 3.72 8.23 -7.56
C TRP A 140 2.40 7.45 -7.54
N MET A 141 1.57 7.65 -6.51
CA MET A 141 0.28 6.99 -6.38
C MET A 141 -0.68 7.37 -7.52
N GLU A 142 -0.71 8.65 -7.91
CA GLU A 142 -1.50 9.13 -9.03
C GLU A 142 -1.09 8.46 -10.36
N ASP A 143 0.22 8.48 -10.66
CA ASP A 143 0.77 7.84 -11.87
C ASP A 143 0.48 6.34 -11.90
N ALA A 144 0.69 5.67 -10.78
CA ALA A 144 0.43 4.25 -10.60
C ALA A 144 -1.06 3.92 -10.77
N PHE A 145 -1.95 4.68 -10.13
CA PHE A 145 -3.40 4.52 -10.27
C PHE A 145 -3.83 4.69 -11.73
N GLY A 146 -3.35 5.74 -12.39
CA GLY A 146 -3.63 6.01 -13.79
C GLY A 146 -3.21 4.85 -14.69
N ARG A 147 -2.06 4.21 -14.42
CA ARG A 147 -1.60 3.02 -15.15
C ARG A 147 -2.47 1.80 -14.91
N VAL A 148 -2.86 1.54 -13.66
CA VAL A 148 -3.78 0.42 -13.33
C VAL A 148 -5.14 0.60 -14.03
N MET A 149 -5.68 1.83 -14.06
CA MET A 149 -6.95 2.10 -14.74
C MET A 149 -6.85 1.97 -16.26
N ARG A 150 -5.72 2.38 -16.85
CA ARG A 150 -5.48 2.27 -18.30
C ARG A 150 -5.24 0.83 -18.73
N ASP A 151 -4.62 0.03 -17.86
CA ASP A 151 -4.42 -1.39 -18.06
C ASP A 151 -5.75 -2.15 -18.14
N GLY A 152 -6.66 -1.89 -17.19
CA GLY A 152 -8.01 -2.46 -17.18
C GLY A 152 -8.09 -3.98 -17.03
N GLN A 153 -6.97 -4.66 -16.76
CA GLN A 153 -6.87 -6.12 -16.72
C GLN A 153 -6.34 -6.63 -15.36
N ALA A 154 -5.60 -5.82 -14.61
CA ALA A 154 -5.16 -6.16 -13.25
C ALA A 154 -6.27 -6.05 -12.20
N VAL A 155 -7.17 -5.09 -12.37
CA VAL A 155 -8.20 -4.72 -11.38
C VAL A 155 -9.58 -4.61 -12.05
N ALA A 156 -10.52 -5.43 -11.59
CA ALA A 156 -11.95 -5.30 -11.88
C ALA A 156 -12.63 -4.34 -10.89
N SER A 157 -13.95 -4.11 -11.01
CA SER A 157 -14.78 -3.25 -10.14
C SER A 157 -13.96 -2.17 -9.40
N SER A 158 -13.62 -1.08 -10.09
CA SER A 158 -12.71 -0.06 -9.57
C SER A 158 -13.35 1.32 -9.49
N VAL A 159 -12.89 2.11 -8.51
CA VAL A 159 -13.04 3.57 -8.55
C VAL A 159 -12.29 4.10 -9.78
N LYS A 160 -12.86 5.10 -10.47
CA LYS A 160 -12.33 5.54 -11.79
C LYS A 160 -11.40 6.75 -11.73
N HIS A 161 -11.53 7.58 -10.71
CA HIS A 161 -10.84 8.86 -10.65
C HIS A 161 -9.95 8.92 -9.41
N TRP A 162 -8.67 9.22 -9.64
CA TRP A 162 -7.69 9.41 -8.57
C TRP A 162 -8.14 10.50 -7.59
N GLU A 163 -8.65 11.63 -8.10
CA GLU A 163 -9.10 12.73 -7.25
C GLU A 163 -10.19 12.29 -6.25
N ALA A 164 -11.14 11.46 -6.67
CA ALA A 164 -12.16 10.94 -5.76
C ALA A 164 -11.56 10.07 -4.63
N VAL A 165 -10.53 9.28 -4.95
CA VAL A 165 -9.79 8.47 -3.95
C VAL A 165 -9.03 9.38 -3.00
N ARG A 166 -8.29 10.36 -3.54
CA ARG A 166 -7.50 11.33 -2.78
C ARG A 166 -8.38 12.14 -1.84
N SER A 167 -9.44 12.78 -2.33
CA SER A 167 -10.34 13.58 -1.48
C SER A 167 -10.99 12.71 -0.40
N LYS A 168 -11.44 11.49 -0.74
CA LYS A 168 -12.03 10.59 0.25
C LYS A 168 -11.03 10.20 1.34
N ALA A 169 -9.78 9.96 0.98
CA ALA A 169 -8.74 9.62 1.96
C ALA A 169 -8.51 10.77 2.94
N MET A 170 -8.37 12.00 2.43
CA MET A 170 -8.14 13.18 3.25
C MET A 170 -9.33 13.52 4.15
N CYS A 171 -10.58 13.31 3.71
CA CYS A 171 -11.76 13.56 4.54
C CYS A 171 -11.94 12.57 5.71
N ASN A 172 -11.30 11.40 5.68
CA ASN A 172 -11.49 10.33 6.68
C ASN A 172 -10.30 10.17 7.62
N ILE A 173 -9.41 11.16 7.70
CA ILE A 173 -8.28 11.11 8.63
C ILE A 173 -8.79 11.23 10.06
N VAL A 174 -8.90 10.08 10.73
CA VAL A 174 -9.15 9.96 12.16
C VAL A 174 -8.11 9.01 12.72
N PHE A 175 -7.30 9.48 13.68
CA PHE A 175 -6.34 8.61 14.34
C PHE A 175 -7.05 7.77 15.41
N ASP A 176 -7.25 6.49 15.12
CA ASP A 176 -7.64 5.49 16.09
C ASP A 176 -6.60 4.34 16.04
N PRO A 177 -5.74 4.20 17.07
CA PRO A 177 -4.69 3.20 17.10
C PRO A 177 -5.22 1.76 17.20
N ALA A 178 -6.49 1.57 17.55
CA ALA A 178 -7.15 0.26 17.58
C ALA A 178 -7.83 -0.10 16.25
N LYS A 179 -8.28 0.90 15.48
CA LYS A 179 -9.05 0.68 14.26
C LYS A 179 -8.81 1.80 13.23
N PRO A 180 -8.02 1.57 12.16
CA PRO A 180 -7.90 2.55 11.09
C PRO A 180 -9.27 2.78 10.42
N ALA A 181 -9.56 4.02 10.04
CA ALA A 181 -10.77 4.36 9.31
C ALA A 181 -10.79 3.55 7.99
N THR A 182 -11.76 2.65 7.84
CA THR A 182 -11.81 1.73 6.69
C THR A 182 -13.09 1.92 5.90
N TRP A 183 -12.98 2.14 4.59
CA TRP A 183 -14.12 2.47 3.74
C TRP A 183 -14.13 1.64 2.45
N ASP A 184 -15.30 1.15 2.05
CA ASP A 184 -15.54 0.53 0.76
C ASP A 184 -15.99 1.60 -0.25
N MET A 185 -15.09 2.08 -1.11
CA MET A 185 -15.46 3.08 -2.12
C MET A 185 -16.25 2.48 -3.30
N LEU A 186 -16.30 1.16 -3.44
CA LEU A 186 -17.10 0.51 -4.49
C LEU A 186 -18.58 0.47 -4.14
N LYS A 187 -18.89 0.50 -2.84
CA LYS A 187 -20.26 0.54 -2.30
C LYS A 187 -20.61 1.85 -1.60
N ASN A 188 -19.61 2.68 -1.33
CA ASN A 188 -19.71 3.90 -0.56
C ASN A 188 -20.23 3.67 0.88
N GLU A 189 -19.61 2.73 1.62
CA GLU A 189 -19.96 2.39 3.00
C GLU A 189 -18.71 2.24 3.89
N GLU A 190 -18.81 2.53 5.20
CA GLU A 190 -17.76 2.20 6.15
C GLU A 190 -17.66 0.68 6.32
N MET A 191 -16.45 0.15 6.39
CA MET A 191 -16.22 -1.27 6.69
C MET A 191 -16.00 -1.45 8.19
N THR A 192 -16.80 -2.31 8.81
CA THR A 192 -16.47 -2.85 10.12
C THR A 192 -15.29 -3.81 9.98
N ALA A 193 -14.17 -3.47 10.62
CA ALA A 193 -13.00 -4.33 10.74
C ALA A 193 -13.33 -5.60 11.54
#